data_AF-A0A416V9D8-F1
#
_entry.id   AF-A0A416V9D8-F1
#
_cell.length_a   1.000
_cell.length_b   1.000
_cell.length_c   1.000
_cell.angle_alpha   90.00
_cell.angle_beta   90.00
_cell.angle_gamma   90.00
#
_symmetry.space_group_name_H-M   'P 1'
#
loop_
_entity.id
_entity.type
_entity.pdbx_description
1 polymer ?
#
loop_
_entity_poly.entity_id
_entity_poly.type
_entity_poly.pdbx_seq_one_letter_code
_entity_poly.pdbx_strand_id
1 'polypeptide(L)'
;MSRPQIKITLIDRKGPHGCHRGHKIGDSYDFDTERGQLCPMAMHVAFPYVDILRYGGTIPGNEPGTAVFCCPDVDTINVFRIEVVQPE
;
A
#
# COMPACT_ATOMS: atom_id res chain seq x y z
N MET A 1 7.99 -12.67 18.44
CA MET A 1 7.93 -12.85 16.98
C MET A 1 8.45 -11.57 16.34
N SER A 2 9.30 -11.65 15.32
CA SER A 2 9.68 -10.46 14.55
C SER A 2 8.42 -9.89 13.88
N ARG A 3 8.32 -8.56 13.79
CA ARG A 3 7.22 -7.93 13.04
C ARG A 3 7.35 -8.40 11.58
N PRO A 4 6.26 -8.88 10.95
CA PRO A 4 6.31 -9.24 9.54
C PRO A 4 6.64 -8.00 8.70
N GLN A 5 7.47 -8.20 7.69
CA GLN A 5 7.78 -7.17 6.71
C GLN A 5 6.53 -6.90 5.86
N ILE A 6 6.30 -5.64 5.52
CA ILE A 6 5.15 -5.20 4.73
C ILE A 6 5.65 -4.47 3.51
N LYS A 7 5.26 -4.97 2.33
CA LYS A 7 5.58 -4.38 1.04
C LYS A 7 4.34 -3.70 0.47
N ILE A 8 4.49 -2.47 -0.02
CA ILE A 8 3.43 -1.69 -0.66
C ILE A 8 3.85 -1.41 -2.09
N THR A 9 3.09 -1.88 -3.07
CA THR A 9 3.43 -1.73 -4.50
C THR A 9 2.32 -1.01 -5.24
N LEU A 10 2.65 0.00 -6.05
CA LEU A 10 1.70 0.66 -6.93
C LEU A 10 1.44 -0.24 -8.14
N ILE A 11 0.21 -0.73 -8.30
CA ILE A 11 -0.14 -1.72 -9.32
C ILE A 11 -0.99 -1.17 -10.47
N ASP A 12 -1.68 -0.04 -10.26
CA ASP A 12 -2.52 0.58 -11.27
C ASP A 12 -2.69 2.08 -11.00
N ARG A 13 -3.09 2.84 -12.00
CA ARG A 13 -3.47 4.25 -11.88
C ARG A 13 -4.67 4.55 -12.78
N LYS A 14 -5.71 5.13 -12.18
CA LYS A 14 -6.94 5.53 -12.85
C LYS A 14 -7.12 7.06 -12.78
N GLY A 15 -7.92 7.59 -13.69
CA GLY A 15 -8.21 9.02 -13.79
C GLY A 15 -7.44 9.72 -14.93
N PRO A 16 -7.86 10.95 -15.28
CA PRO A 16 -7.27 11.69 -16.41
C PRO A 16 -5.89 12.29 -16.11
N HIS A 17 -5.47 12.34 -14.85
CA HIS A 17 -4.24 13.00 -14.42
C HIS A 17 -3.16 12.03 -13.91
N GLY A 18 -1.93 12.54 -13.85
CA GLY A 18 -0.79 11.81 -13.29
C GLY A 18 -0.61 12.11 -11.80
N CYS A 19 0.10 11.24 -11.09
CA CYS A 19 0.32 11.41 -9.66
C CYS A 19 1.15 12.69 -9.38
N HIS A 20 0.60 13.61 -8.57
CA HIS A 20 1.26 14.85 -8.18
C HIS A 20 2.58 14.63 -7.43
N ARG A 21 2.68 13.54 -6.66
CA ARG A 21 3.91 13.14 -5.95
C ARG A 21 4.94 12.47 -6.88
N GLY A 22 4.54 12.07 -8.09
CA GLY A 22 5.41 11.45 -9.08
C GLY A 22 5.48 9.92 -9.04
N HIS A 23 4.63 9.25 -8.24
CA HIS A 23 4.59 7.78 -8.15
C HIS A 23 4.20 7.13 -9.49
N LYS A 24 4.79 5.97 -9.77
CA LYS A 24 4.63 5.19 -11.02
C LYS A 24 4.25 3.74 -10.73
N ILE A 25 3.58 3.12 -11.69
CA ILE A 25 3.24 1.69 -11.62
C ILE A 25 4.54 0.89 -11.55
N GLY A 26 4.62 -0.03 -10.60
CA GLY A 26 5.82 -0.82 -10.28
C GLY A 26 6.64 -0.26 -9.12
N ASP A 27 6.43 0.99 -8.70
CA ASP A 27 7.07 1.52 -7.49
C ASP A 27 6.68 0.67 -6.29
N SER A 28 7.65 0.32 -5.45
CA SER A 28 7.45 -0.54 -4.30
C SER A 28 8.21 -0.02 -3.10
N TYR A 29 7.60 -0.15 -1.93
CA TYR A 29 8.09 0.45 -0.69
C TYR A 29 8.02 -0.56 0.45
N ASP A 30 9.09 -0.66 1.21
CA ASP A 30 9.10 -1.27 2.53
C ASP A 30 8.43 -0.31 3.54
N PHE A 31 7.42 -0.80 4.25
CA PHE A 31 6.65 0.07 5.16
C PHE A 31 7.46 0.59 6.35
N ASP A 32 8.42 -0.18 6.86
CA ASP A 32 9.15 0.19 8.07
C ASP A 32 10.30 1.14 7.77
N THR A 33 10.90 1.03 6.60
CA THR A 33 12.10 1.79 6.20
C THR A 33 11.82 2.87 5.16
N GLU A 34 10.80 2.73 4.30
CA GLU A 34 10.60 3.59 3.13
C GLU A 34 9.27 4.35 3.13
N ARG A 35 8.43 4.23 4.16
CA ARG A 35 7.12 4.93 4.22
C ARG A 35 7.18 6.45 4.03
N GLY A 36 8.33 7.09 4.30
CA GLY A 36 8.54 8.52 4.05
C GLY A 36 8.58 8.89 2.57
N GLN A 37 8.86 7.92 1.70
CA GLN A 37 8.87 8.11 0.24
C GLN A 37 7.44 8.11 -0.33
N LEU A 38 6.51 7.38 0.29
CA LEU A 38 5.09 7.42 -0.06
C LEU A 38 4.49 8.83 0.11
N CYS A 39 3.46 9.11 -0.70
CA CYS A 39 2.68 10.33 -0.53
C CYS A 39 1.93 10.27 0.81
N PRO A 40 1.90 11.34 1.64
CA PRO A 40 1.14 11.36 2.89
C PRO A 40 -0.32 10.94 2.73
N MET A 41 -0.97 11.32 1.63
CA MET A 41 -2.37 10.92 1.36
C MET A 41 -2.51 9.41 1.14
N ALA A 42 -1.59 8.79 0.39
CA ALA A 42 -1.59 7.34 0.19
C ALA A 42 -1.26 6.61 1.49
N MET A 43 -0.28 7.12 2.26
CA MET A 43 0.13 6.55 3.53
C MET A 43 -0.98 6.60 4.59
N HIS A 44 -1.76 7.67 4.63
CA HIS A 44 -2.89 7.82 5.55
C HIS A 44 -3.95 6.73 5.33
N VAL A 45 -4.21 6.38 4.07
CA VAL A 45 -5.12 5.27 3.73
C VAL A 45 -4.46 3.91 3.93
N ALA A 46 -3.16 3.77 3.65
CA ALA A 46 -2.44 2.50 3.79
C ALA A 46 -2.35 2.03 5.24
N PHE A 47 -2.09 2.97 6.17
CA PHE A 47 -1.76 2.66 7.57
C PHE A 47 -2.75 1.69 8.25
N PRO A 48 -4.08 1.90 8.20
CA PRO A 48 -5.03 0.96 8.78
C PRO A 48 -4.95 -0.46 8.20
N TYR A 49 -4.80 -0.61 6.88
CA TYR A 49 -4.68 -1.93 6.25
C TYR A 49 -3.39 -2.63 6.69
N VAL A 50 -2.28 -1.88 6.76
CA VAL A 50 -1.00 -2.41 7.24
C VAL A 50 -1.12 -2.92 8.67
N ASP A 51 -1.72 -2.16 9.57
CA ASP A 51 -1.89 -2.58 10.97
C ASP A 51 -2.78 -3.82 11.09
N ILE A 52 -3.90 -3.89 10.36
CA ILE A 52 -4.76 -5.09 10.35
C ILE A 52 -3.94 -6.32 9.94
N LEU A 53 -3.25 -6.26 8.80
CA LEU A 53 -2.48 -7.39 8.29
C LEU A 53 -1.31 -7.76 9.22
N ARG A 54 -0.60 -6.75 9.74
CA ARG A 54 0.57 -6.91 10.60
C ARG A 54 0.25 -7.59 11.92
N TYR A 55 -0.96 -7.38 12.45
CA TYR A 55 -1.42 -8.02 13.68
C TYR A 55 -2.27 -9.28 13.42
N GLY A 56 -2.17 -9.86 12.22
CA GLY A 56 -2.77 -11.16 11.88
C GLY A 56 -4.23 -11.12 11.48
N GLY A 57 -4.79 -9.92 11.24
CA GLY A 57 -6.12 -9.76 10.67
C GLY A 57 -6.14 -9.96 9.15
N THR A 58 -7.35 -10.04 8.59
CA THR A 58 -7.58 -10.23 7.16
C THR A 58 -8.52 -9.17 6.62
N ILE A 59 -8.33 -8.77 5.36
CA ILE A 59 -9.21 -7.82 4.69
C ILE A 59 -10.28 -8.58 3.90
N PRO A 60 -11.59 -8.30 4.11
CA PRO A 60 -12.65 -8.95 3.35
C PRO A 60 -12.44 -8.81 1.82
N GLY A 61 -12.62 -9.91 1.10
CA GLY A 61 -12.49 -9.94 -0.37
C GLY A 61 -11.06 -9.86 -0.91
N ASN A 62 -10.04 -9.91 -0.06
CA ASN A 62 -8.64 -9.96 -0.47
C ASN A 62 -8.03 -11.31 -0.08
N GLU A 63 -6.99 -11.73 -0.80
CA GLU A 63 -6.23 -12.94 -0.45
C GLU A 63 -5.56 -12.77 0.92
N PRO A 64 -5.41 -13.86 1.71
CA PRO A 64 -4.75 -13.80 3.01
C PRO A 64 -3.39 -13.11 2.96
N GLY A 65 -3.14 -12.21 3.92
CA GLY A 65 -1.89 -11.44 3.98
C GLY A 65 -1.79 -10.29 2.97
N THR A 66 -2.88 -9.96 2.26
CA THR A 66 -2.88 -8.92 1.23
C THR A 66 -4.01 -7.91 1.42
N ALA A 67 -3.84 -6.73 0.82
CA ALA A 67 -4.89 -5.74 0.69
C ALA A 67 -4.71 -4.92 -0.59
N VAL A 68 -5.79 -4.51 -1.22
CA VAL A 68 -5.79 -3.51 -2.29
C VAL A 68 -6.51 -2.25 -1.81
N PHE A 69 -5.87 -1.10 -1.97
CA PHE A 69 -6.43 0.20 -1.61
C PHE A 69 -6.04 1.25 -2.67
N CYS A 70 -6.60 2.45 -2.57
CA CYS A 70 -6.20 3.57 -3.42
C CYS A 70 -5.96 4.84 -2.61
N CYS A 71 -5.13 5.74 -3.15
CA CYS A 71 -5.00 7.07 -2.56
C CYS A 71 -6.29 7.90 -2.75
N PRO A 72 -6.61 8.81 -1.83
CA PRO A 72 -7.87 9.57 -1.83
C PRO A 72 -7.78 10.83 -2.71
N ASP A 73 -7.27 10.67 -3.94
CA ASP A 73 -7.24 11.72 -4.96
C ASP A 73 -8.20 11.31 -6.08
N VAL A 74 -9.30 12.06 -6.21
CA VAL A 74 -10.42 11.71 -7.11
C VAL A 74 -10.06 11.84 -8.58
N ASP A 75 -9.10 12.69 -8.90
CA ASP A 75 -8.65 12.99 -10.26
C ASP A 75 -7.46 12.10 -10.66
N THR A 76 -6.74 11.55 -9.67
CA THR A 76 -5.69 10.56 -9.85
C THR A 76 -5.75 9.46 -8.79
N ILE A 77 -6.36 8.34 -9.13
CA ILE A 77 -6.50 7.19 -8.24
C ILE A 77 -5.33 6.23 -8.49
N ASN A 78 -4.26 6.35 -7.71
CA ASN A 78 -3.23 5.29 -7.65
C ASN A 78 -3.76 4.13 -6.81
N VAL A 79 -3.71 2.93 -7.38
CA VAL A 79 -4.11 1.68 -6.72
C VAL A 79 -2.85 0.97 -6.26
N PHE A 80 -2.81 0.61 -4.98
CA PHE A 80 -1.70 -0.04 -4.34
C PHE A 80 -2.11 -1.43 -3.83
N ARG A 81 -1.17 -2.36 -3.87
CA ARG A 81 -1.26 -3.66 -3.22
C ARG A 81 -0.31 -3.71 -2.03
N ILE A 82 -0.83 -4.14 -0.89
CA ILE A 82 -0.07 -4.44 0.33
C ILE A 82 0.11 -5.96 0.38
N GLU A 83 1.32 -6.39 0.76
CA GLU A 83 1.66 -7.79 0.96
C GLU A 83 2.45 -7.95 2.27
N VAL A 84 2.02 -8.92 3.07
CA VAL A 84 2.82 -9.46 4.18
C VAL A 84 3.90 -10.37 3.58
N VAL A 85 5.16 -9.98 3.73
CA VAL A 85 6.30 -10.81 3.34
C VAL A 85 6.61 -11.74 4.52
N GLN A 86 6.36 -13.03 4.33
CA GLN A 86 6.73 -14.02 5.34
C GLN A 86 8.26 -14.12 5.38
N PRO A 87 8.89 -14.10 6.57
CA PRO A 87 10.29 -14.49 6.68
C PRO A 87 10.39 -15.98 6.32
N GLU A 88 11.36 -16.33 5.46
CA GLU A 88 11.73 -17.72 5.20
C GLU A 88 12.13 -18.46 6.48
#